data_AF-A0A2V6ZDY0-F1
#
_entry.id   AF-A0A2V6ZDY0-F1
#
_cell.length_a   1.000
_cell.length_b   1.000
_cell.length_c   1.000
_cell.angle_alpha   90.00
_cell.angle_beta   90.00
_cell.angle_gamma   90.00
#
_symmetry.space_group_name_H-M   'P 1'
#
loop_
_entity.id
_entity.type
_entity.pdbx_description
1 polymer ?
#
loop_
_entity_poly.entity_id
_entity_poly.type
_entity_poly.pdbx_seq_one_letter_code
_entity_poly.pdbx_strand_id
1 'polypeptide(L)'
;MRAGAAVFATLLTVTLSVSSAFAQSVKITPLGSHAGELCFNDRALLFEDPTGVRILYDAGRTVAGGTDPRLGEVHVVLLTHAHGDHIGDTKAAGPDAGACDQPATVSAAPNSNTAEIAASKNSAVIVSNDMGAFLARKIQNIRGAETPACPATGLGREVTVPRSSPCVGNVQLGGKRTVRD
;
A
#
# COMPACT_ATOMS: atom_id res chain seq x y z
N MET A 1 -65.59 -45.69 -24.20
CA MET A 1 -64.34 -45.49 -24.97
C MET A 1 -63.61 -44.30 -24.39
N ARG A 2 -62.30 -44.45 -24.13
CA ARG A 2 -61.42 -43.52 -23.40
C ARG A 2 -60.88 -42.41 -24.32
N ALA A 3 -60.70 -41.21 -23.79
CA ALA A 3 -59.58 -40.27 -24.02
C ALA A 3 -59.88 -39.02 -23.19
N GLY A 4 -59.07 -38.52 -22.25
CA GLY A 4 -57.63 -38.57 -22.08
C GLY A 4 -57.14 -37.12 -21.97
N ALA A 5 -57.30 -36.50 -20.80
CA ALA A 5 -56.86 -35.12 -20.56
C ALA A 5 -55.31 -35.08 -20.51
N ALA A 6 -54.68 -34.43 -21.48
CA ALA A 6 -53.25 -34.20 -21.49
C ALA A 6 -52.93 -32.99 -20.59
N VAL A 7 -52.39 -33.26 -19.40
CA VAL A 7 -51.78 -32.24 -18.54
C VAL A 7 -50.40 -31.95 -19.11
N PHE A 8 -50.23 -30.79 -19.74
CA PHE A 8 -48.91 -30.26 -20.11
C PHE A 8 -48.23 -29.75 -18.84
N ALA A 9 -47.35 -30.57 -18.26
CA ALA A 9 -46.45 -30.15 -17.19
C ALA A 9 -45.25 -29.44 -17.83
N THR A 10 -45.28 -28.11 -17.86
CA THR A 10 -44.14 -27.28 -18.26
C THR A 10 -43.08 -27.34 -17.16
N LEU A 11 -42.07 -28.19 -17.34
CA LEU A 11 -40.94 -28.30 -16.43
C LEU A 11 -40.01 -27.10 -16.64
N LEU A 12 -40.15 -26.06 -15.81
CA LEU A 12 -39.24 -24.92 -15.79
C LEU A 12 -37.93 -25.35 -15.11
N THR A 13 -36.95 -25.83 -15.90
CA THR A 13 -35.58 -26.02 -15.43
C THR A 13 -34.95 -24.66 -15.15
N VAL A 14 -34.97 -24.24 -13.88
CA VAL A 14 -34.17 -23.13 -13.39
C VAL A 14 -32.71 -23.58 -13.39
N THR A 15 -31.97 -23.22 -14.45
CA THR A 15 -30.52 -23.29 -14.43
C THR A 15 -30.01 -22.26 -13.44
N LEU A 16 -29.71 -22.68 -12.20
CA LEU A 16 -28.87 -21.89 -11.31
C LEU A 16 -27.48 -21.79 -11.96
N SER A 17 -27.26 -20.73 -12.73
CA SER A 17 -25.92 -20.29 -13.08
C SER A 17 -25.22 -19.88 -11.78
N VAL A 18 -24.49 -20.82 -11.18
CA VAL A 18 -23.53 -20.52 -10.12
C VAL A 18 -22.41 -19.73 -10.79
N SER A 19 -22.58 -18.41 -10.85
CA SER A 19 -21.47 -17.52 -11.20
C SER A 19 -20.39 -17.75 -10.16
N SER A 20 -19.27 -18.37 -10.55
CA SER A 20 -18.05 -18.34 -9.75
C SER A 20 -17.64 -16.87 -9.62
N ALA A 21 -18.07 -16.21 -8.55
CA ALA A 21 -17.50 -14.94 -8.15
C ALA A 21 -16.06 -15.25 -7.75
N PHE A 22 -15.12 -15.09 -8.68
CA PHE A 22 -13.70 -15.08 -8.33
C PHE A 22 -13.51 -13.91 -7.37
N ALA A 23 -13.32 -14.22 -6.10
CA ALA A 23 -12.98 -13.21 -5.11
C ALA A 23 -11.66 -12.57 -5.55
N GLN A 24 -11.74 -11.30 -5.96
CA GLN A 24 -10.58 -10.46 -6.19
C GLN A 24 -9.77 -10.41 -4.89
N SER A 25 -8.63 -11.10 -4.88
CA SER A 25 -7.81 -11.28 -3.69
C SER A 25 -6.73 -10.21 -3.64
N VAL A 26 -6.51 -9.62 -2.46
CA VAL A 26 -5.36 -8.75 -2.20
C VAL A 26 -4.23 -9.61 -1.66
N LYS A 27 -3.07 -9.55 -2.30
CA LYS A 27 -1.85 -10.17 -1.78
C LYS A 27 -1.26 -9.27 -0.70
N ILE A 28 -1.02 -9.83 0.48
CA ILE A 28 -0.36 -9.13 1.59
C ILE A 28 1.00 -9.78 1.80
N THR A 29 2.06 -8.98 1.69
CA THR A 29 3.44 -9.43 1.88
C THR A 29 4.05 -8.72 3.09
N PRO A 30 4.28 -9.43 4.21
CA PRO A 30 5.04 -8.87 5.31
C PRO A 30 6.48 -8.57 4.88
N LEU A 31 6.95 -7.35 5.15
CA LEU A 31 8.31 -6.90 4.87
C LEU A 31 9.09 -6.77 6.20
N GLY A 32 9.10 -7.87 6.95
CA GLY A 32 9.84 -7.99 8.20
C GLY A 32 11.35 -7.91 7.98
N SER A 33 12.10 -7.74 9.06
CA SER A 33 13.56 -7.70 9.00
C SER A 33 14.17 -9.04 8.60
N HIS A 34 13.57 -10.16 9.03
CA HIS A 34 14.04 -11.52 8.74
C HIS A 34 12.95 -12.37 8.07
N ALA A 35 13.34 -13.19 7.11
CA ALA A 35 12.42 -14.05 6.38
C ALA A 35 11.85 -15.16 7.29
N GLY A 36 10.52 -15.29 7.29
CA GLY A 36 9.82 -16.34 8.04
C GLY A 36 9.57 -16.05 9.52
N GLU A 37 10.09 -14.94 10.04
CA GLU A 37 9.98 -14.55 11.44
C GLU A 37 9.15 -13.27 11.61
N LEU A 38 8.65 -13.03 12.83
CA LEU A 38 8.07 -11.75 13.23
C LEU A 38 8.98 -11.11 14.30
N CYS A 39 9.85 -10.23 13.84
CA CYS A 39 10.90 -9.62 14.65
C CYS A 39 10.44 -8.33 15.34
N PHE A 40 11.23 -7.86 16.31
CA PHE A 40 10.82 -6.81 17.25
C PHE A 40 10.28 -5.52 16.60
N ASN A 41 10.90 -5.08 15.50
CA ASN A 41 10.55 -3.85 14.78
C ASN A 41 9.68 -4.10 13.53
N ASP A 42 9.17 -5.31 13.32
CA ASP A 42 8.43 -5.63 12.11
C ASP A 42 7.06 -4.93 12.10
N ARG A 43 6.86 -4.06 11.11
CA ARG A 43 5.63 -3.25 10.90
C ARG A 43 5.18 -3.24 9.43
N ALA A 44 6.16 -3.30 8.52
CA ALA A 44 5.91 -3.05 7.12
C ALA A 44 5.11 -4.17 6.46
N LEU A 45 4.04 -3.77 5.75
CA LEU A 45 3.22 -4.65 4.92
C LEU A 45 3.13 -4.06 3.52
N LEU A 46 3.25 -4.90 2.50
CA LEU A 46 2.99 -4.53 1.11
C LEU A 46 1.72 -5.20 0.63
N PHE A 47 0.71 -4.39 0.35
CA PHE A 47 -0.55 -4.81 -0.25
C PHE A 47 -0.46 -4.68 -1.76
N GLU A 48 -0.92 -5.69 -2.49
CA GLU A 48 -1.03 -5.68 -3.94
C GLU A 48 -2.42 -6.17 -4.33
N ASP A 49 -3.17 -5.32 -5.03
CA ASP A 49 -4.50 -5.67 -5.49
C ASP A 49 -4.46 -6.35 -6.88
N PRO A 50 -5.59 -6.88 -7.38
CA PRO A 50 -5.62 -7.55 -8.69
C PRO A 50 -5.33 -6.66 -9.90
N THR A 51 -5.34 -5.33 -9.75
CA THR A 51 -4.95 -4.39 -10.80
C THR A 51 -3.42 -4.16 -10.82
N GLY A 52 -2.73 -4.60 -9.77
CA GLY A 52 -1.29 -4.36 -9.58
C GLY A 52 -0.99 -3.07 -8.83
N VAL A 53 -2.01 -2.37 -8.29
CA VAL A 53 -1.79 -1.24 -7.38
C VAL A 53 -1.16 -1.77 -6.10
N ARG A 54 -0.15 -1.05 -5.60
CA ARG A 54 0.73 -1.50 -4.51
C ARG A 54 0.85 -0.44 -3.43
N ILE A 55 0.47 -0.81 -2.21
CA ILE A 55 0.46 0.07 -1.04
C ILE A 55 1.45 -0.47 -0.02
N LEU A 56 2.49 0.30 0.27
CA LEU A 56 3.38 0.06 1.38
C LEU A 56 2.80 0.70 2.64
N TYR A 57 2.48 -0.12 3.64
CA TYR A 57 2.01 0.30 4.95
C TYR A 57 3.20 0.33 5.92
N ASP A 58 3.45 1.49 6.53
CA ASP A 58 4.48 1.69 7.57
C ASP A 58 5.84 1.06 7.25
N ALA A 59 6.59 1.64 6.30
CA ALA A 59 7.91 1.17 5.91
C ALA A 59 8.87 0.94 7.11
N GLY A 60 8.74 1.79 8.14
CA GLY A 60 9.40 1.59 9.42
C GLY A 60 10.90 1.43 9.32
N ARG A 61 11.45 0.58 10.20
CA ARG A 61 12.87 0.28 10.27
C ARG A 61 13.27 -0.98 9.48
N THR A 62 12.31 -1.71 8.91
CA THR A 62 12.55 -3.05 8.33
C THR A 62 12.73 -3.06 6.83
N VAL A 63 12.31 -2.01 6.14
CA VAL A 63 12.55 -1.81 4.71
C VAL A 63 13.89 -1.12 4.50
N ALA A 64 14.71 -1.61 3.59
CA ALA A 64 16.06 -1.11 3.30
C ALA A 64 16.07 0.09 2.33
N GLY A 65 15.15 1.04 2.53
CA GLY A 65 15.01 2.22 1.68
C GLY A 65 14.40 1.94 0.30
N GLY A 66 14.45 2.95 -0.57
CA GLY A 66 13.85 2.92 -1.90
C GLY A 66 14.40 1.86 -2.86
N THR A 67 15.62 1.39 -2.61
CA THR A 67 16.30 0.38 -3.43
C THR A 67 16.12 -1.04 -2.88
N ASP A 68 15.32 -1.22 -1.83
CA ASP A 68 15.04 -2.55 -1.29
C ASP A 68 14.40 -3.43 -2.39
N PRO A 69 15.05 -4.54 -2.78
CA PRO A 69 14.59 -5.35 -3.91
C PRO A 69 13.24 -6.01 -3.66
N ARG A 70 12.81 -6.13 -2.40
CA ARG A 70 11.51 -6.70 -2.01
C ARG A 70 10.35 -5.76 -2.37
N LEU A 71 10.62 -4.46 -2.54
CA LEU A 71 9.58 -3.46 -2.78
C LEU A 71 9.01 -3.52 -4.18
N GLY A 72 9.81 -3.76 -5.23
CA GLY A 72 9.38 -3.53 -6.63
C GLY A 72 8.79 -2.12 -6.82
N GLU A 73 7.64 -2.02 -7.50
CA GLU A 73 6.84 -0.78 -7.57
C GLU A 73 6.07 -0.52 -6.27
N VAL A 74 6.04 0.75 -5.83
CA VAL A 74 5.25 1.20 -4.69
C VAL A 74 4.46 2.43 -5.13
N HIS A 75 3.19 2.24 -5.38
CA HIS A 75 2.31 3.29 -5.86
C HIS A 75 1.89 4.24 -4.73
N VAL A 76 1.71 3.70 -3.53
CA VAL A 76 1.27 4.43 -2.35
C VAL A 76 2.12 4.04 -1.15
N VAL A 77 2.48 5.02 -0.33
CA VAL A 77 2.93 4.77 1.06
C VAL A 77 1.82 5.25 1.99
N LEU A 78 1.22 4.32 2.73
CA LEU A 78 0.25 4.62 3.78
C LEU A 78 0.99 4.62 5.12
N LEU A 79 1.13 5.80 5.71
CA LEU A 79 1.79 5.96 7.01
C LEU A 79 0.73 6.15 8.09
N THR A 80 0.76 5.34 9.14
CA THR A 80 -0.21 5.40 10.23
C THR A 80 0.07 6.56 11.18
N HIS A 81 1.31 6.69 11.65
CA HIS A 81 1.74 7.72 12.59
C HIS A 81 3.27 7.93 12.60
N ALA A 82 3.77 8.87 13.41
CA ALA A 82 5.14 9.41 13.31
C ALA A 82 6.20 8.74 14.20
N HIS A 83 5.91 7.60 14.84
CA HIS A 83 6.95 6.93 15.63
C HIS A 83 8.03 6.35 14.72
N GLY A 84 9.27 6.29 15.24
CA GLY A 84 10.45 5.88 14.48
C GLY A 84 10.31 4.51 13.82
N ASP A 85 9.64 3.56 14.48
CA ASP A 85 9.37 2.23 13.95
C ASP A 85 8.30 2.19 12.85
N HIS A 86 7.57 3.28 12.60
CA HIS A 86 6.58 3.43 11.52
C HIS A 86 7.08 4.35 10.40
N ILE A 87 7.56 5.55 10.74
CA ILE A 87 8.06 6.54 9.78
C ILE A 87 9.48 6.24 9.27
N GLY A 88 10.24 5.46 10.04
CA GLY A 88 11.64 5.11 9.79
C GLY A 88 12.60 6.22 10.17
N ASP A 89 12.93 6.35 11.45
CA ASP A 89 14.12 7.12 11.91
C ASP A 89 15.44 6.45 11.49
N THR A 90 15.40 5.12 11.38
CA THR A 90 16.41 4.27 10.76
C THR A 90 15.76 3.39 9.68
N LYS A 91 16.57 2.71 8.89
CA LYS A 91 16.15 1.73 7.88
C LYS A 91 17.03 0.48 7.97
N ALA A 92 16.55 -0.65 7.46
CA ALA A 92 17.31 -1.89 7.51
C ALA A 92 18.64 -1.72 6.74
N ALA A 93 19.73 -2.26 7.28
CA ALA A 93 21.01 -2.32 6.57
C ALA A 93 20.91 -3.25 5.33
N GLY A 94 19.98 -4.19 5.37
CA GLY A 94 19.57 -5.09 4.29
C GLY A 94 18.54 -6.10 4.82
N PRO A 95 17.94 -6.91 3.94
CA PRO A 95 17.15 -8.07 4.37
C PRO A 95 18.02 -9.03 5.20
N ASP A 96 17.45 -9.60 6.27
CA ASP A 96 18.09 -10.58 7.16
C ASP A 96 19.37 -10.07 7.85
N ALA A 97 19.57 -8.75 7.91
CA ALA A 97 20.75 -8.16 8.53
C ALA A 97 20.60 -8.07 10.06
N GLY A 98 21.58 -8.59 10.79
CA GLY A 98 21.59 -8.61 12.26
C GLY A 98 20.94 -9.89 12.82
N ALA A 99 20.26 -9.75 13.95
CA ALA A 99 19.47 -10.82 14.57
C ALA A 99 18.00 -10.38 14.70
N CYS A 100 17.07 -11.33 14.85
CA CYS A 100 15.64 -10.99 14.88
C CYS A 100 15.25 -10.10 16.08
N ASP A 101 15.89 -10.28 17.23
CA ASP A 101 15.72 -9.44 18.41
C ASP A 101 16.55 -8.15 18.37
N GLN A 102 17.59 -8.09 17.52
CA GLN A 102 18.40 -6.91 17.24
C GLN A 102 18.73 -6.75 15.74
N PRO A 103 17.74 -6.34 14.92
CA PRO A 103 17.99 -6.15 13.48
C PRO A 103 19.00 -5.03 13.25
N ALA A 104 19.92 -5.24 12.31
CA ALA A 104 20.91 -4.23 11.95
C ALA A 104 20.26 -3.11 11.11
N THR A 105 20.39 -1.88 11.58
CA THR A 105 19.85 -0.69 10.91
C THR A 105 20.91 0.36 10.64
N VAL A 106 20.60 1.24 9.71
CA VAL A 106 21.37 2.45 9.40
C VAL A 106 20.48 3.68 9.55
N SER A 107 21.07 4.83 9.84
CA SER A 107 20.32 6.08 9.96
C SER A 107 19.57 6.41 8.67
N ALA A 108 18.30 6.83 8.80
CA ALA A 108 17.53 7.41 7.70
C ALA A 108 17.46 8.94 7.80
N ALA A 109 18.18 9.55 8.76
CA ALA A 109 18.29 10.99 8.87
C ALA A 109 19.06 11.58 7.67
N PRO A 110 18.70 12.80 7.21
CA PRO A 110 17.71 13.70 7.78
C PRO A 110 16.26 13.46 7.30
N ASN A 111 16.03 12.51 6.38
CA ASN A 111 14.78 12.48 5.60
C ASN A 111 13.72 11.51 6.13
N SER A 112 14.09 10.43 6.81
CA SER A 112 13.24 9.27 7.17
C SER A 112 13.07 8.27 6.02
N ASN A 113 12.90 6.99 6.37
CA ASN A 113 12.78 5.90 5.42
C ASN A 113 11.55 6.08 4.50
N THR A 114 10.41 6.45 5.09
CA THR A 114 9.18 6.75 4.34
C THR A 114 9.38 7.83 3.27
N ALA A 115 10.09 8.91 3.59
CA ALA A 115 10.35 9.98 2.62
C ALA A 115 11.30 9.53 1.51
N GLU A 116 12.35 8.76 1.85
CA GLU A 116 13.28 8.20 0.87
C GLU A 116 12.59 7.25 -0.11
N ILE A 117 11.74 6.35 0.39
CA ILE A 117 10.99 5.41 -0.44
C ILE A 117 10.03 6.17 -1.36
N ALA A 118 9.21 7.07 -0.81
CA ALA A 118 8.26 7.85 -1.61
C ALA A 118 8.97 8.66 -2.69
N ALA A 119 10.10 9.29 -2.37
CA ALA A 119 10.91 10.04 -3.32
C ALA A 119 11.48 9.16 -4.43
N SER A 120 11.94 7.94 -4.12
CA SER A 120 12.52 7.03 -5.11
C SER A 120 11.48 6.36 -6.01
N LYS A 121 10.29 6.07 -5.47
CA LYS A 121 9.21 5.33 -6.13
C LYS A 121 8.14 6.21 -6.75
N ASN A 122 8.29 7.54 -6.63
CA ASN A 122 7.27 8.52 -7.00
C ASN A 122 5.91 8.24 -6.32
N SER A 123 5.91 7.70 -5.10
CA SER A 123 4.67 7.25 -4.45
C SER A 123 3.78 8.41 -4.01
N ALA A 124 2.47 8.17 -4.00
CA ALA A 124 1.54 8.97 -3.22
C ALA A 124 1.70 8.65 -1.73
N VAL A 125 1.99 9.64 -0.89
CA VAL A 125 2.05 9.47 0.55
C VAL A 125 0.71 9.86 1.15
N ILE A 126 0.02 8.89 1.75
CA ILE A 126 -1.29 9.11 2.37
C ILE A 126 -1.15 9.09 3.89
N VAL A 127 -1.41 10.23 4.52
CA VAL A 127 -1.28 10.44 5.96
C VAL A 127 -2.11 11.64 6.45
N SER A 128 -2.09 11.97 7.73
CA SER A 128 -2.71 13.19 8.28
C SER A 128 -2.09 14.47 7.70
N ASN A 129 -2.82 15.59 7.76
CA ASN A 129 -2.37 16.86 7.15
C ASN A 129 -1.01 17.34 7.65
N ASP A 130 -0.82 17.38 8.97
CA ASP A 130 0.40 17.92 9.57
C ASP A 130 1.62 17.05 9.24
N MET A 131 1.42 15.74 9.26
CA MET A 131 2.46 14.79 8.84
C MET A 131 2.74 14.87 7.34
N GLY A 132 1.71 15.09 6.54
CA GLY A 132 1.84 15.30 5.10
C GLY A 132 2.74 16.49 4.80
N ALA A 133 2.58 17.61 5.51
CA ALA A 133 3.46 18.77 5.38
C ALA A 133 4.91 18.47 5.81
N PHE A 134 5.09 17.70 6.89
CA PHE A 134 6.41 17.26 7.36
C PHE A 134 7.13 16.36 6.34
N LEU A 135 6.43 15.36 5.80
CA LEU A 135 6.97 14.46 4.79
C LEU A 135 7.18 15.16 3.44
N ALA A 136 6.31 16.10 3.06
CA ALA A 136 6.48 16.90 1.84
C ALA A 136 7.80 17.67 1.85
N ARG A 137 8.19 18.25 3.00
CA ARG A 137 9.48 18.94 3.16
C ARG A 137 10.66 17.96 3.06
N LYS A 138 10.54 16.78 3.64
CA LYS A 138 11.59 15.73 3.58
C LYS A 138 11.77 15.19 2.16
N ILE A 139 10.68 14.95 1.44
CA ILE A 139 10.72 14.56 0.02
C ILE A 139 11.29 15.70 -0.83
N GLN A 140 10.91 16.96 -0.55
CA GLN A 140 11.46 18.13 -1.22
C GLN A 140 12.98 18.25 -1.00
N ASN A 141 13.49 17.97 0.19
CA ASN A 141 14.93 17.95 0.46
C ASN A 141 15.67 16.93 -0.41
N ILE A 142 15.03 15.79 -0.73
CA ILE A 142 15.61 14.77 -1.62
C ILE A 142 15.52 15.18 -3.08
N ARG A 143 14.37 15.73 -3.50
CA ARG A 143 14.05 15.96 -4.92
C ARG A 143 14.45 17.35 -5.42
N GLY A 144 14.76 18.29 -4.53
CA GLY A 144 15.05 19.68 -4.85
C GLY A 144 13.84 20.49 -5.35
N ALA A 145 12.64 19.93 -5.29
CA ALA A 145 11.41 20.53 -5.76
C ALA A 145 10.28 20.32 -4.75
N GLU A 146 9.36 21.26 -4.67
CA GLU A 146 8.19 21.16 -3.80
C GLU A 146 7.40 19.87 -4.09
N THR A 147 7.02 19.16 -3.03
CA THR A 147 6.19 17.95 -3.16
C THR A 147 4.74 18.38 -3.29
N PRO A 148 4.08 18.17 -4.46
CA PRO A 148 2.73 18.64 -4.66
C PRO A 148 1.71 17.84 -3.85
N ALA A 149 0.51 18.41 -3.69
CA ALA A 149 -0.64 17.65 -3.22
C ALA A 149 -1.02 16.55 -4.22
N CYS A 150 -1.45 15.39 -3.73
CA CYS A 150 -1.96 14.34 -4.59
C CYS A 150 -3.29 14.77 -5.23
N PRO A 151 -3.49 14.54 -6.55
CA PRO A 151 -4.77 14.76 -7.21
C PRO A 151 -5.91 14.07 -6.47
N ALA A 152 -7.09 14.69 -6.44
CA ALA A 152 -8.26 14.13 -5.78
C ALA A 152 -9.49 14.46 -6.62
N THR A 153 -9.86 13.55 -7.53
CA THR A 153 -11.02 13.74 -8.42
C THR A 153 -12.26 13.01 -7.90
N GLY A 154 -13.42 13.63 -8.10
CA GLY A 154 -14.72 13.06 -7.75
C GLY A 154 -14.92 12.78 -6.26
N LEU A 155 -16.00 12.07 -5.95
CA LEU A 155 -16.38 11.71 -4.57
C LEU A 155 -15.44 10.68 -3.93
N GLY A 156 -14.69 9.93 -4.75
CA GLY A 156 -13.68 8.96 -4.29
C GLY A 156 -12.31 9.55 -4.00
N ARG A 157 -12.11 10.86 -4.24
CA ARG A 157 -10.80 11.54 -4.11
C ARG A 157 -9.70 10.76 -4.84
N GLU A 158 -9.98 10.42 -6.09
CA GLU A 158 -9.19 9.46 -6.87
C GLU A 158 -7.78 9.97 -7.19
N VAL A 159 -6.80 9.07 -7.13
CA VAL A 159 -5.41 9.24 -7.58
C VAL A 159 -5.10 8.17 -8.63
N THR A 160 -4.65 8.57 -9.82
CA THR A 160 -4.14 7.63 -10.83
C THR A 160 -2.66 7.35 -10.61
N VAL A 161 -2.24 6.09 -10.73
CA VAL A 161 -0.87 5.59 -10.63
C VAL A 161 -0.52 4.77 -11.88
N PRO A 162 0.76 4.53 -12.24
CA PRO A 162 1.96 5.07 -11.61
C PRO A 162 2.05 6.59 -11.79
N ARG A 163 2.68 7.24 -10.81
CA ARG A 163 2.92 8.68 -10.82
C ARG A 163 4.32 8.95 -11.37
N SER A 164 4.49 10.08 -12.05
CA SER A 164 5.81 10.58 -12.48
C SER A 164 6.57 11.34 -11.39
N SER A 165 5.89 11.72 -10.30
CA SER A 165 6.45 12.41 -9.14
C SER A 165 5.70 12.06 -7.85
N PRO A 166 6.38 12.08 -6.69
CA PRO A 166 5.71 11.87 -5.42
C PRO A 166 4.72 12.99 -5.13
N CYS A 167 3.73 12.68 -4.29
CA CYS A 167 2.76 13.65 -3.82
C CYS A 167 2.35 13.32 -2.39
N VAL A 168 1.75 14.29 -1.68
CA VAL A 168 1.19 14.05 -0.34
C VAL A 168 -0.33 14.25 -0.35
N GLY A 169 -1.05 13.38 0.35
CA GLY A 169 -2.50 13.43 0.45
C GLY A 169 -2.99 12.88 1.79
N ASN A 170 -4.27 13.05 2.04
CA ASN A 170 -4.96 12.54 3.22
C ASN A 170 -6.23 11.78 2.83
N VAL A 171 -6.74 10.99 3.76
CA VAL A 171 -8.05 10.31 3.67
C VAL A 171 -9.17 11.21 4.21
N GLN A 172 -8.86 12.23 5.01
CA GLN A 172 -9.78 13.02 5.84
C GLN A 172 -10.50 12.15 6.89
N LEU A 173 -11.03 12.76 7.96
CA LEU A 173 -11.73 12.03 9.01
C LEU A 173 -12.99 11.36 8.44
N GLY A 174 -13.06 10.03 8.56
CA GLY A 174 -14.17 9.23 8.01
C GLY A 174 -14.26 9.23 6.48
N GLY A 175 -13.27 9.80 5.78
CA GLY A 175 -13.25 9.84 4.33
C GLY A 175 -12.71 8.55 3.71
N LYS A 176 -12.65 8.55 2.38
CA LYS A 176 -12.01 7.50 1.60
C LYS A 176 -11.12 8.14 0.54
N ARG A 177 -10.11 7.39 0.12
CA ARG A 177 -9.31 7.72 -1.05
C ARG A 177 -9.17 6.49 -1.92
N THR A 178 -9.47 6.65 -3.20
CA THR A 178 -9.36 5.58 -4.18
C THR A 178 -8.07 5.78 -4.98
N VAL A 179 -7.33 4.70 -5.21
CA VAL A 179 -6.14 4.69 -6.06
C VAL A 179 -6.41 3.72 -7.20
N ARG A 180 -6.12 4.13 -8.44
CA ARG A 180 -6.37 3.34 -9.65
C ARG A 180 -5.15 3.39 -10.56
N ASP A 181 -4.90 2.31 -11.27
CA ASP A 181 -3.95 2.24 -12.37
C ASP A 181 -4.44 3.02 -13.62
#